data_AF-A0AAU7L8E3-F1
#
_entry.id   AF-A0AAU7L8E3-F1
#
_cell.length_a   1.000
_cell.length_b   1.000
_cell.length_c   1.000
_cell.angle_alpha   90.00
_cell.angle_beta   90.00
_cell.angle_gamma   90.00
#
_symmetry.space_group_name_H-M   'P 1'
#
loop_
_entity.id
_entity.type
_entity.pdbx_description
1 polymer ?
#
loop_
_entity_poly.entity_id
_entity_poly.type
_entity_poly.pdbx_seq_one_letter_code
_entity_poly.pdbx_strand_id
1 'polypeptide(L)'
;MRRRILGQHGQAMVEALLLLPILILMLLAIAWVGKTQYTALTLLQDSRAAAMLIAMGAGAEAHDVPRGVRLQLMAGAGDEEGQGEWSAADARRVSAMSSADVSGGAGWGDVRLVRRIAVAAGAGNARDDDEVQRRIGAAMTMWNRAAANSVSLARVVAPVIEAVDAPWHRSSLSLDWLSSWADVVPADKRMNDDKRGHP
;
A
#
# COMPACT_ATOMS: atom_id res chain seq x y z
N MET A 1 29.00 -54.21 12.72
CA MET A 1 28.78 -52.85 12.19
C MET A 1 30.07 -52.03 12.31
N ARG A 2 30.91 -51.99 11.26
CA ARG A 2 32.09 -51.11 11.20
C ARG A 2 31.70 -49.86 10.43
N ARG A 3 31.50 -48.73 11.13
CA ARG A 3 31.35 -47.40 10.50
C ARG A 3 32.69 -47.05 9.85
N ARG A 4 32.71 -46.94 8.51
CA ARG A 4 33.86 -46.42 7.78
C ARG A 4 33.94 -44.92 8.02
N ILE A 5 34.83 -44.52 8.93
CA ILE A 5 35.34 -43.15 9.01
C ILE A 5 36.64 -43.14 8.20
N LEU A 6 36.53 -43.20 6.87
CA LEU A 6 37.68 -43.04 5.96
C LEU A 6 37.24 -42.11 4.84
N GLY A 7 37.59 -40.82 4.96
CA GLY A 7 37.37 -39.79 3.93
C GLY A 7 37.27 -38.34 4.40
N GLN A 8 37.07 -38.09 5.71
CA GLN A 8 36.72 -36.74 6.20
C GLN A 8 37.82 -35.68 6.11
N HIS A 9 39.11 -36.04 6.09
CA HIS A 9 40.20 -35.05 6.23
C HIS A 9 40.50 -34.25 4.95
N GLY A 10 40.26 -34.81 3.75
CA GLY A 10 40.43 -34.10 2.47
C GLY A 10 39.14 -33.47 1.95
N GLN A 11 37.99 -34.09 2.25
CA GLN A 11 36.68 -33.62 1.83
C GLN A 11 36.30 -32.30 2.51
N ALA A 12 36.62 -32.13 3.80
CA ALA A 12 36.31 -30.91 4.53
C ALA A 12 36.99 -29.66 3.92
N MET A 13 38.21 -29.80 3.37
CA MET A 13 38.93 -28.70 2.75
C MET A 13 38.33 -28.32 1.39
N VAL A 14 37.94 -29.30 0.58
CA VAL A 14 37.25 -29.07 -0.71
C VAL A 14 35.85 -28.50 -0.49
N GLU A 15 35.12 -29.02 0.50
CA GLU A 15 33.81 -28.56 0.89
C GLU A 15 33.87 -27.12 1.44
N ALA A 16 34.84 -26.79 2.29
CA ALA A 16 35.07 -25.42 2.74
C ALA A 16 35.42 -24.48 1.57
N LEU A 17 36.24 -24.92 0.61
CA LEU A 17 36.60 -24.11 -0.56
C LEU A 17 35.39 -23.78 -1.45
N LEU A 18 34.36 -24.63 -1.45
CA LEU A 18 33.11 -24.39 -2.18
C LEU A 18 32.08 -23.62 -1.35
N LEU A 19 31.95 -23.93 -0.07
CA LEU A 19 30.97 -23.27 0.81
C LEU A 19 31.33 -21.82 1.11
N LEU A 20 32.62 -21.49 1.24
CA LEU A 20 33.08 -20.15 1.55
C LEU A 20 32.69 -19.12 0.46
N PRO A 21 32.93 -19.33 -0.85
CA PRO A 21 32.49 -18.40 -1.87
C PRO A 21 30.96 -18.35 -2.00
N ILE A 22 30.25 -19.47 -1.79
CA ILE A 22 28.77 -19.49 -1.76
C ILE A 22 28.26 -18.61 -0.62
N LEU A 23 28.85 -18.74 0.57
CA LEU A 23 28.50 -17.94 1.73
C LEU A 23 28.78 -16.45 1.48
N ILE A 24 29.93 -16.12 0.89
CA ILE A 24 30.26 -14.73 0.51
C ILE A 24 29.23 -14.18 -0.49
N LEU A 25 28.89 -14.93 -1.54
CA LEU A 25 27.89 -14.51 -2.52
C LEU A 25 26.52 -14.32 -1.87
N MET A 26 26.14 -15.19 -0.93
CA MET A 26 24.90 -15.06 -0.18
C MET A 26 24.89 -13.80 0.69
N LEU A 27 25.99 -13.50 1.38
CA LEU A 27 26.11 -12.27 2.19
C LEU A 27 26.07 -11.01 1.31
N LEU A 28 26.73 -11.03 0.14
CA LEU A 28 26.66 -9.95 -0.84
C LEU A 28 25.23 -9.75 -1.37
N ALA A 29 24.52 -10.85 -1.66
CA ALA A 29 23.13 -10.82 -2.09
C ALA A 29 22.23 -10.19 -1.01
N ILE A 30 22.37 -10.61 0.25
CA ILE A 30 21.62 -10.06 1.39
C ILE A 30 21.91 -8.57 1.54
N ALA A 31 23.18 -8.15 1.49
CA ALA A 31 23.56 -6.74 1.59
C ALA A 31 22.98 -5.91 0.44
N TRP A 32 22.99 -6.45 -0.78
CA TRP A 32 22.42 -5.78 -1.95
C TRP A 32 20.89 -5.63 -1.86
N VAL A 33 20.18 -6.67 -1.42
CA VAL A 33 18.75 -6.61 -1.13
C VAL A 33 18.45 -5.62 0.00
N GLY A 34 19.27 -5.59 1.05
CA GLY A 34 19.13 -4.62 2.14
C GLY A 34 19.26 -3.18 1.63
N LYS A 35 20.26 -2.90 0.78
CA LYS A 35 20.47 -1.58 0.16
C LYS A 35 19.28 -1.16 -0.71
N THR A 36 18.75 -2.07 -1.54
CA THR A 36 17.59 -1.78 -2.41
C THR A 36 16.33 -1.53 -1.58
N GLN A 37 16.04 -2.36 -0.57
CA GLN A 37 14.89 -2.17 0.33
C GLN A 37 14.99 -0.86 1.12
N TYR A 38 16.16 -0.55 1.68
CA TYR A 38 16.38 0.70 2.40
C TYR A 38 16.15 1.92 1.48
N THR A 39 16.64 1.86 0.25
CA THR A 39 16.42 2.94 -0.74
C THR A 39 14.94 3.06 -1.08
N ALA A 40 14.22 1.95 -1.27
CA ALA A 40 12.79 1.96 -1.53
C ALA A 40 11.98 2.60 -0.38
N LEU A 41 12.32 2.28 0.88
CA LEU A 41 11.68 2.86 2.06
C LEU A 41 11.96 4.37 2.17
N THR A 42 13.18 4.79 1.87
CA THR A 42 13.55 6.22 1.85
C THR A 42 12.75 6.98 0.80
N LEU A 43 12.69 6.45 -0.43
CA LEU A 43 11.88 7.02 -1.52
C LEU A 43 10.40 7.13 -1.14
N LEU A 44 9.87 6.17 -0.38
CA LEU A 44 8.49 6.18 0.10
C LEU A 44 8.25 7.34 1.07
N GLN A 45 9.12 7.52 2.06
CA GLN A 45 9.01 8.60 3.04
C GLN A 45 9.13 9.98 2.37
N ASP A 46 10.10 10.15 1.46
CA ASP A 46 10.34 11.41 0.75
C ASP A 46 9.15 11.79 -0.15
N SER A 47 8.63 10.82 -0.91
CA SER A 47 7.47 11.04 -1.79
C SER A 47 6.23 11.45 -1.00
N ARG A 48 6.01 10.84 0.17
CA ARG A 48 4.89 11.17 1.06
C ARG A 48 5.06 12.57 1.66
N ALA A 49 6.21 12.88 2.24
CA ALA A 49 6.48 14.21 2.79
C ALA A 49 6.27 15.31 1.73
N ALA A 50 6.81 15.12 0.52
CA ALA A 50 6.63 16.05 -0.59
C ALA A 50 5.15 16.21 -1.00
N ALA A 51 4.42 15.09 -1.18
CA ALA A 51 3.00 15.15 -1.53
C ALA A 51 2.15 15.85 -0.45
N MET A 52 2.45 15.62 0.84
CA MET A 52 1.76 16.29 1.95
C MET A 52 2.10 17.78 2.03
N LEU A 53 3.36 18.18 1.84
CA LEU A 53 3.75 19.60 1.83
C LEU A 53 3.00 20.38 0.74
N ILE A 54 2.93 19.82 -0.47
CA ILE A 54 2.20 20.44 -1.58
C ILE A 54 0.69 20.43 -1.31
N ALA A 55 0.16 19.37 -0.71
CA ALA A 55 -1.26 19.33 -0.31
C ALA A 55 -1.61 20.39 0.74
N MET A 56 -0.65 20.80 1.57
CA MET A 56 -0.77 21.92 2.52
C MET A 56 -0.56 23.29 1.87
N GLY A 57 -0.26 23.35 0.56
CA GLY A 57 -0.06 24.61 -0.17
C GLY A 57 1.38 25.11 -0.21
N ALA A 58 2.37 24.32 0.24
CA ALA A 58 3.77 24.66 0.00
C ALA A 58 4.06 24.65 -1.51
N GLY A 59 4.72 25.71 -1.99
CA GLY A 59 5.05 25.87 -3.41
C GLY A 59 5.79 24.65 -3.96
N ALA A 60 5.49 24.29 -5.21
CA ALA A 60 6.06 23.17 -5.94
C ALA A 60 7.52 23.43 -6.38
N GLU A 61 8.33 24.05 -5.51
CA GLU A 61 9.75 24.17 -5.79
C GLU A 61 10.35 22.78 -5.70
N ALA A 62 10.94 22.33 -6.81
CA ALA A 62 11.62 21.04 -6.93
C ALA A 62 12.70 20.97 -5.85
N HIS A 63 12.35 20.38 -4.70
CA HIS A 63 13.30 20.14 -3.63
C HIS A 63 14.27 19.09 -4.15
N ASP A 64 15.47 19.53 -4.50
CA ASP A 64 16.58 18.63 -4.78
C ASP A 64 17.01 18.05 -3.42
N VAL A 65 16.47 16.88 -3.08
CA VAL A 65 16.88 16.20 -1.86
C VAL A 65 18.31 15.70 -2.09
N PRO A 66 19.28 15.90 -1.16
CA PRO A 66 20.71 15.67 -1.39
C PRO A 66 21.17 14.21 -1.65
N ARG A 67 20.35 13.34 -2.24
CA ARG A 67 20.61 11.89 -2.39
C ARG A 67 20.28 11.31 -3.77
N GLY A 68 20.29 12.15 -4.82
CA GLY A 68 19.96 11.69 -6.18
C GLY A 68 18.49 11.31 -6.35
N VAL A 69 17.63 11.79 -5.45
CA VAL A 69 16.19 11.60 -5.49
C VAL A 69 15.57 12.70 -6.34
N ARG A 70 15.21 12.40 -7.58
CA ARG A 70 14.49 13.36 -8.42
C ARG A 70 13.04 13.40 -7.99
N LEU A 71 12.60 14.53 -7.43
CA LEU A 71 11.20 14.80 -7.14
C LEU A 71 10.53 15.44 -8.36
N GLN A 72 9.62 14.71 -9.01
CA GLN A 72 8.75 15.29 -10.04
C GLN A 72 7.35 15.49 -9.48
N LEU A 73 6.94 16.75 -9.46
CA LEU A 73 5.67 17.20 -8.93
C LEU A 73 4.70 17.36 -10.09
N MET A 74 3.56 16.67 -10.03
CA MET A 74 2.49 16.83 -11.01
C MET A 74 1.20 17.13 -10.25
N ALA A 75 0.83 18.40 -10.22
CA ALA A 75 -0.46 18.86 -9.71
C ALA A 75 -1.47 18.84 -10.86
N GLY A 76 -1.86 17.65 -11.28
CA GLY A 76 -2.86 17.48 -12.33
C GLY A 76 -4.26 17.74 -11.76
N ALA A 77 -4.95 18.74 -12.30
CA ALA A 77 -6.41 18.76 -12.31
C ALA A 77 -6.87 17.62 -13.21
N GLY A 78 -6.93 16.40 -12.66
CA GLY A 78 -7.37 15.22 -13.37
C GLY A 78 -8.88 15.12 -13.26
N ASP A 79 -9.59 15.62 -14.28
CA ASP A 79 -10.96 15.21 -14.57
C ASP A 79 -10.94 13.74 -15.03
N GLU A 80 -10.76 12.82 -14.07
CA GLU A 80 -11.23 11.46 -14.26
C GLU A 80 -12.73 11.49 -13.90
N GLU A 81 -13.59 11.20 -14.88
CA GLU A 81 -15.07 11.35 -14.95
C GLU A 81 -15.91 10.81 -13.75
N GLY A 82 -15.29 10.31 -12.69
CA GLY A 82 -15.93 9.92 -11.42
C GLY A 82 -15.24 10.45 -10.15
N GLN A 83 -14.16 11.23 -10.28
CA GLN A 83 -13.40 11.75 -9.15
C GLN A 83 -14.08 12.96 -8.50
N GLY A 84 -14.93 13.70 -9.22
CA GLY A 84 -15.68 14.88 -8.74
C GLY A 84 -16.72 14.62 -7.64
N GLU A 85 -17.10 13.36 -7.38
CA GLU A 85 -18.02 13.01 -6.28
C GLU A 85 -17.24 12.71 -4.97
N TRP A 86 -16.00 12.21 -5.07
CA TRP A 86 -15.10 11.97 -3.93
C TRP A 86 -14.28 13.20 -3.55
N SER A 87 -13.90 13.97 -4.58
CA SER A 87 -13.33 15.29 -4.38
C SER A 87 -14.49 16.24 -4.09
N ALA A 88 -14.48 16.85 -2.91
CA ALA A 88 -15.20 18.12 -2.76
C ALA A 88 -14.80 19.03 -3.95
N ALA A 89 -15.64 19.99 -4.34
CA ALA A 89 -15.33 20.91 -5.43
C ALA A 89 -13.93 21.58 -5.33
N ASP A 90 -13.33 21.57 -4.14
CA ASP A 90 -12.01 22.12 -3.81
C ASP A 90 -10.87 21.08 -3.74
N ALA A 91 -11.14 19.79 -3.92
CA ALA A 91 -10.10 18.77 -3.74
C ALA A 91 -9.21 18.65 -4.99
N ARG A 92 -7.91 18.89 -4.80
CA ARG A 92 -6.90 18.88 -5.86
C ARG A 92 -6.06 17.61 -5.77
N ARG A 93 -5.92 16.86 -6.85
CA ARG A 93 -4.96 15.75 -6.91
C ARG A 93 -3.54 16.32 -6.96
N VAL A 94 -2.73 15.91 -6.00
CA VAL A 94 -1.31 16.23 -5.89
C VAL A 94 -0.55 14.93 -6.02
N SER A 95 0.36 14.84 -6.98
CA SER A 95 1.24 13.69 -7.09
C SER A 95 2.71 14.07 -6.97
N ALA A 96 3.45 13.22 -6.25
CA ALA A 96 4.89 13.31 -6.10
C ALA A 96 5.51 12.02 -6.59
N MET A 97 6.59 12.14 -7.36
CA MET A 97 7.36 11.02 -7.87
C MET A 97 8.79 11.16 -7.39
N SER A 98 9.33 10.15 -6.73
CA SER A 98 10.72 10.06 -6.30
C SER A 98 11.42 8.94 -7.08
N SER A 99 12.66 9.16 -7.50
CA SER A 99 13.45 8.13 -8.18
C SER A 99 14.89 8.13 -7.73
N ALA A 100 15.49 6.96 -7.54
CA ALA A 100 16.92 6.81 -7.24
C ALA A 100 17.54 5.66 -8.03
N ASP A 101 18.80 5.82 -8.41
CA ASP A 101 19.61 4.77 -9.03
C ASP A 101 20.39 4.02 -7.94
N VAL A 102 20.10 2.73 -7.76
CA VAL A 102 20.81 1.85 -6.83
C VAL A 102 21.89 1.12 -7.60
N SER A 103 23.14 1.53 -7.39
CA SER A 103 24.26 0.86 -8.03
C SER A 103 24.44 -0.57 -7.51
N GLY A 104 24.66 -1.50 -8.44
CA GLY A 104 25.01 -2.89 -8.16
C GLY A 104 26.46 -3.05 -7.71
N GLY A 105 26.73 -4.09 -6.93
CA GLY A 105 28.08 -4.54 -6.60
C GLY A 105 28.39 -5.86 -7.32
N ALA A 106 29.68 -6.18 -7.50
CA ALA A 106 30.23 -7.48 -7.92
C ALA A 106 29.27 -8.40 -8.72
N GLY A 107 28.90 -8.00 -9.95
CA GLY A 107 28.11 -8.81 -10.89
C GLY A 107 26.61 -8.52 -10.93
N TRP A 108 26.11 -7.63 -10.08
CA TRP A 108 24.71 -7.21 -10.05
C TRP A 108 24.57 -5.91 -10.84
N GLY A 109 23.56 -5.79 -11.70
CA GLY A 109 23.32 -4.59 -12.49
C GLY A 109 22.80 -3.42 -11.64
N ASP A 110 22.89 -2.21 -12.19
CA ASP A 110 22.27 -1.03 -11.60
C ASP A 110 20.74 -1.12 -11.73
N VAL A 111 20.03 -0.76 -10.66
CA VAL A 111 18.57 -0.77 -10.62
C VAL A 111 18.04 0.64 -10.36
N ARG A 112 17.24 1.15 -11.29
CA ARG A 112 16.49 2.39 -11.07
C ARG A 112 15.20 2.10 -10.32
N LEU A 113 15.07 2.65 -9.12
CA LEU A 113 13.85 2.61 -8.34
C LEU A 113 13.04 3.89 -8.60
N VAL A 114 11.75 3.72 -8.89
CA VAL A 114 10.81 4.81 -9.14
C VAL A 114 9.59 4.60 -8.27
N ARG A 115 9.20 5.63 -7.52
CA ARG A 115 8.01 5.62 -6.68
C ARG A 115 7.14 6.83 -7.04
N ARG A 116 5.86 6.58 -7.28
CA ARG A 116 4.83 7.61 -7.43
C ARG A 116 3.80 7.47 -6.33
N ILE A 117 3.43 8.58 -5.70
CA ILE A 117 2.29 8.68 -4.79
C ILE A 117 1.37 9.80 -5.28
N ALA A 118 0.06 9.61 -5.11
CA ALA A 118 -0.95 10.63 -5.37
C ALA A 118 -1.79 10.80 -4.10
N VAL A 119 -2.04 12.04 -3.74
CA VAL A 119 -2.85 12.47 -2.60
C VAL A 119 -3.92 13.42 -3.13
N ALA A 120 -5.15 13.30 -2.63
CA ALA A 120 -6.19 14.28 -2.88
C ALA A 120 -6.08 15.37 -1.80
N ALA A 121 -5.42 16.48 -2.12
CA ALA A 121 -5.36 17.65 -1.25
C ALA A 121 -6.77 18.24 -1.11
N GLY A 122 -7.19 18.58 0.11
CA GLY A 122 -8.55 19.06 0.37
C GLY A 122 -9.62 17.97 0.47
N ALA A 123 -9.32 16.72 0.07
CA ALA A 123 -10.20 15.59 0.33
C ALA A 123 -10.00 15.13 1.78
N GLY A 124 -11.04 15.30 2.60
CA GLY A 124 -11.03 14.88 4.01
C GLY A 124 -10.80 15.99 5.04
N ASN A 125 -10.62 17.25 4.60
CA ASN A 125 -10.74 18.38 5.51
C ASN A 125 -12.19 18.87 5.47
N ALA A 126 -12.90 18.66 6.57
CA ALA A 126 -14.24 19.15 6.83
C ALA A 126 -14.18 19.92 8.14
N ARG A 127 -14.91 21.03 8.22
CA ARG A 127 -14.85 21.93 9.37
C ARG A 127 -15.53 21.32 10.60
N ASP A 128 -16.43 20.37 10.38
CA ASP A 128 -17.19 19.66 11.41
C ASP A 128 -17.64 18.26 10.93
N ASP A 129 -18.08 17.43 11.88
CA ASP A 129 -18.57 16.08 11.64
C ASP A 129 -19.84 16.04 10.77
N ASP A 130 -20.67 17.09 10.82
CA ASP A 130 -21.88 17.19 10.00
C ASP A 130 -21.52 17.37 8.51
N GLU A 131 -20.50 18.15 8.20
CA GLU A 131 -19.95 18.31 6.87
C GLU A 131 -19.33 17.00 6.36
N VAL A 132 -18.63 16.26 7.23
CA VAL A 132 -18.16 14.90 6.91
C VAL A 132 -19.35 14.01 6.55
N GLN A 133 -20.40 13.96 7.40
CA GLN A 133 -21.54 13.08 7.20
C GLN A 133 -22.33 13.45 5.93
N ARG A 134 -22.54 14.73 5.66
CA ARG A 134 -23.19 15.21 4.43
C ARG A 134 -22.39 14.82 3.19
N ARG A 135 -21.06 14.98 3.21
CA ARG A 135 -20.19 14.63 2.08
C ARG A 135 -20.15 13.12 1.82
N ILE A 136 -20.01 12.31 2.88
CA ILE A 136 -20.05 10.84 2.75
C ILE A 136 -21.41 10.39 2.20
N GLY A 137 -22.51 10.98 2.69
CA GLY A 137 -23.86 10.66 2.23
C GLY A 137 -24.14 11.09 0.78
N ALA A 138 -23.51 12.17 0.32
CA ALA A 138 -23.65 12.64 -1.06
C ALA A 138 -22.91 11.76 -2.08
N ALA A 139 -21.88 11.02 -1.65
CA ALA A 139 -21.02 10.21 -2.53
C ALA A 139 -21.54 8.79 -2.80
N MET A 140 -22.86 8.62 -2.87
CA MET A 140 -23.51 7.30 -2.85
C MET A 140 -23.21 6.45 -4.09
N THR A 141 -23.04 7.08 -5.26
CA THR A 141 -22.80 6.33 -6.52
C THR A 141 -21.43 5.69 -6.51
N MET A 142 -20.44 6.41 -6.01
CA MET A 142 -19.08 5.90 -5.91
C MET A 142 -18.90 4.90 -4.77
N TRP A 143 -19.58 5.06 -3.63
CA TRP A 143 -19.62 4.01 -2.59
C TRP A 143 -20.18 2.70 -3.14
N ASN A 144 -21.26 2.78 -3.93
CA ASN A 144 -21.84 1.61 -4.60
C ASN A 144 -20.86 0.97 -5.60
N ARG A 145 -20.14 1.77 -6.38
CA ARG A 145 -19.15 1.26 -7.34
C ARG A 145 -17.96 0.60 -6.64
N ALA A 146 -17.42 1.22 -5.59
CA ALA A 146 -16.34 0.66 -4.79
C ALA A 146 -16.78 -0.66 -4.14
N ALA A 147 -17.97 -0.69 -3.54
CA ALA A 147 -18.55 -1.90 -2.97
C ALA A 147 -18.72 -3.01 -4.02
N ALA A 148 -19.25 -2.69 -5.21
CA ALA A 148 -19.42 -3.65 -6.30
C ALA A 148 -18.07 -4.24 -6.75
N ASN A 149 -17.02 -3.43 -6.86
CA ASN A 149 -15.68 -3.88 -7.24
C ASN A 149 -15.03 -4.75 -6.16
N SER A 150 -15.16 -4.37 -4.88
CA SER A 150 -14.62 -5.17 -3.77
C SER A 150 -15.35 -6.50 -3.65
N VAL A 151 -16.68 -6.51 -3.76
CA VAL A 151 -17.50 -7.72 -3.69
C VAL A 151 -17.24 -8.63 -4.89
N SER A 152 -17.06 -8.09 -6.10
CA SER A 152 -16.74 -8.91 -7.29
C SER A 152 -15.37 -9.56 -7.16
N LEU A 153 -14.35 -8.82 -6.71
CA LEU A 153 -13.02 -9.35 -6.44
C LEU A 153 -13.04 -10.41 -5.35
N ALA A 154 -13.75 -10.17 -4.24
CA ALA A 154 -13.87 -11.13 -3.15
C ALA A 154 -14.50 -12.45 -3.62
N ARG A 155 -15.52 -12.40 -4.48
CA ARG A 155 -16.11 -13.62 -5.07
C ARG A 155 -15.14 -14.40 -5.96
N VAL A 156 -14.26 -13.70 -6.68
CA VAL A 156 -13.24 -14.34 -7.52
C VAL A 156 -12.17 -15.03 -6.67
N VAL A 157 -11.77 -14.42 -5.56
CA VAL A 157 -10.65 -14.89 -4.73
C VAL A 157 -11.10 -15.87 -3.64
N ALA A 158 -12.35 -15.81 -3.18
CA ALA A 158 -12.93 -16.67 -2.15
C ALA A 158 -12.56 -18.17 -2.29
N PRO A 159 -12.79 -18.84 -3.43
CA PRO A 159 -12.49 -20.27 -3.55
C PRO A 159 -11.00 -20.61 -3.43
N VAL A 160 -10.12 -19.68 -3.83
CA VAL A 160 -8.67 -19.87 -3.68
C VAL A 160 -8.27 -19.78 -2.21
N ILE A 161 -8.80 -18.79 -1.49
CA ILE A 161 -8.55 -18.61 -0.06
C ILE A 161 -9.12 -19.79 0.72
N GLU A 162 -10.34 -20.24 0.43
CA GLU A 162 -10.97 -21.37 1.12
C GLU A 162 -10.17 -22.66 0.95
N ALA A 163 -9.62 -22.92 -0.25
CA ALA A 163 -8.75 -24.08 -0.47
C ALA A 163 -7.45 -24.00 0.34
N VAL A 164 -6.87 -22.81 0.47
CA VAL A 164 -5.67 -22.58 1.27
C VAL A 164 -5.98 -22.69 2.76
N ASP A 165 -7.12 -22.20 3.22
CA ASP A 165 -7.50 -22.15 4.63
C ASP A 165 -8.17 -23.43 5.15
N ALA A 166 -8.58 -24.34 4.27
CA ALA A 166 -9.26 -25.59 4.63
C ALA A 166 -8.51 -26.45 5.68
N PRO A 167 -7.17 -26.62 5.63
CA PRO A 167 -6.44 -27.36 6.67
C PRO A 167 -6.54 -26.73 8.07
N TRP A 168 -6.77 -25.41 8.14
CA TRP A 168 -6.88 -24.65 9.38
C TRP A 168 -8.30 -24.52 9.92
N HIS A 169 -9.28 -25.18 9.28
CA HIS A 169 -10.69 -25.19 9.70
C HIS A 169 -11.28 -23.77 9.89
N ARG A 170 -10.79 -22.78 9.13
CA ARG A 170 -11.34 -21.42 9.18
C ARG A 170 -12.68 -21.35 8.46
N SER A 171 -13.55 -20.47 8.96
CA SER A 171 -14.83 -20.15 8.33
C SER A 171 -14.62 -19.57 6.93
N SER A 172 -15.55 -19.83 6.01
CA SER A 172 -15.55 -19.26 4.66
C SER A 172 -15.58 -17.73 4.70
N LEU A 173 -15.09 -17.10 3.63
CA LEU A 173 -15.04 -15.66 3.51
C LEU A 173 -16.47 -15.08 3.54
N SER A 174 -16.83 -14.36 4.61
CA SER A 174 -18.11 -13.64 4.68
C SER A 174 -18.02 -12.30 3.95
N LEU A 175 -18.97 -12.05 3.04
CA LEU A 175 -19.17 -10.74 2.42
C LEU A 175 -20.05 -9.82 3.28
N ASP A 176 -20.81 -10.41 4.19
CA ASP A 176 -21.58 -9.67 5.18
C ASP A 176 -20.69 -9.43 6.40
N TRP A 177 -19.82 -8.44 6.25
CA TRP A 177 -18.92 -8.03 7.32
C TRP A 177 -19.61 -7.13 8.33
N LEU A 178 -20.74 -6.50 7.99
CA LEU A 178 -21.38 -5.52 8.89
C LEU A 178 -22.13 -6.21 10.02
N SER A 179 -22.68 -7.41 9.78
CA SER A 179 -23.37 -8.18 10.82
C SER A 179 -22.47 -8.56 11.99
N SER A 180 -21.14 -8.69 11.80
CA SER A 180 -20.21 -8.94 12.91
C SER A 180 -19.95 -7.73 13.80
N TRP A 181 -20.37 -6.53 13.38
CA TRP A 181 -20.24 -5.29 14.15
C TRP A 181 -21.60 -4.74 14.61
N ALA A 182 -22.68 -5.51 14.45
CA ALA A 182 -24.04 -5.06 14.74
C ALA A 182 -24.25 -4.68 16.22
N ASP A 183 -23.41 -5.19 17.12
CA ASP A 183 -23.38 -4.89 18.55
C ASP A 183 -22.72 -3.54 18.89
N VAL A 184 -21.92 -2.99 17.98
CA VAL A 184 -21.17 -1.73 18.19
C VAL A 184 -21.79 -0.54 17.44
N VAL A 185 -22.80 -0.77 16.59
CA VAL A 185 -23.51 0.31 15.88
C VAL A 185 -24.50 0.99 16.84
N PRO A 186 -24.44 2.31 17.03
CA PRO A 186 -25.39 3.03 17.89
C PRO A 186 -26.84 2.78 17.44
N ALA A 187 -27.70 2.37 18.38
CA ALA A 187 -29.10 2.04 18.11
C ALA A 187 -29.96 3.24 17.64
N ASP A 188 -29.45 4.46 17.78
CA ASP A 188 -30.20 5.71 17.69
C ASP A 188 -30.51 6.22 16.27
N LYS A 189 -30.37 5.40 15.22
CA LYS A 189 -30.90 5.71 13.87
C LYS A 189 -32.00 4.76 13.40
N ARG A 190 -32.78 4.21 14.33
CA ARG A 190 -34.11 3.65 14.06
C ARG A 190 -35.19 4.39 14.85
N MET A 191 -35.28 5.70 14.70
CA MET A 191 -36.43 6.45 15.20
C MET A 191 -36.55 7.76 14.42
N ASN A 192 -37.47 7.86 13.44
CA ASN A 192 -38.52 8.89 13.39
C ASN A 192 -39.44 8.90 12.13
N ASP A 193 -39.71 7.77 11.45
CA ASP A 193 -40.72 7.75 10.37
C ASP A 193 -42.05 7.08 10.73
N ASP A 194 -42.21 6.54 11.95
CA ASP A 194 -43.45 5.85 12.36
C ASP A 194 -44.36 6.65 13.30
N LYS A 195 -44.15 7.97 13.41
CA LYS A 195 -45.04 8.87 14.18
C LYS A 195 -45.34 10.20 13.49
N ARG A 196 -45.76 10.14 12.24
CA ARG A 196 -46.64 11.18 11.67
C ARG A 196 -47.96 10.57 11.23
N GLY A 197 -48.75 10.16 12.22
CA GLY A 197 -50.20 10.09 12.04
C GLY A 197 -50.73 11.51 11.83
N HIS A 198 -51.16 11.80 10.61
CA HIS A 198 -52.27 12.71 10.32
C HIS A 198 -53.58 11.91 10.45
N PRO A 199 -54.76 12.54 10.60
CA PRO A 199 -55.10 13.89 11.06
C PRO A 199 -55.77 13.94 12.45
#